data_AF-A0AAV0YFC5-F1
#
_entry.id   AF-A0AAV0YFC5-F1
#
_cell.length_a   1.000
_cell.length_b   1.000
_cell.length_c   1.000
_cell.angle_alpha   90.00
_cell.angle_beta   90.00
_cell.angle_gamma   90.00
#
_symmetry.space_group_name_H-M   'P 1'
#
loop_
_entity.id
_entity.type
_entity.pdbx_description
1 polymer ?
#
loop_
_entity_poly.entity_id
_entity_poly.type
_entity_poly.pdbx_seq_one_letter_code
_entity_poly.pdbx_strand_id
1 'polypeptide(L)'
;MGEFYNYSGCGNTFNCNHPVVRKFIVDCLRYWVTEMHVDGFRFDLASIMTRGSSLWNGVNVFGTPIEGDMLTIGTPLSSPPLIDMISNDPILRGVKLIAEAWDAGGLYQVGTFPHWGIWSEWNGKYRDTVRQFIKGTDGFAGAFAECVCGSPSLYQGGRKPWNSINLVCAHDGFTLADLVTYNNKHNLPNGEDNNDGENHNNSWNCGEEGEFVSASVKKLRKRQMRNFFLSLMVSQGVPMIHMGDEYGHTKGGNNNTYCHDNYLNYFRWDKKEESSSDFFRFCSLLIKFRQECESLGLDDFPTSERLQWHGHFPVNPDWSETSRFVAFTLVDSVKGEIYIAFNMSHLPFTITLPERPGYRWEPLVDTSKSAPYDFLTPDLLGRDIAIQQYAHFLDANMYPMLSYSSIILLRTPDVNA
;
A
#
# COMPACT_ATOMS: atom_id res chain seq x y z
N MET A 1 -37.43 4.74 -21.80
CA MET A 1 -37.34 3.48 -21.02
C MET A 1 -36.65 3.78 -19.70
N GLY A 2 -37.00 3.06 -18.62
CA GLY A 2 -36.50 3.29 -17.25
C GLY A 2 -35.43 2.28 -16.83
N GLU A 3 -34.47 2.00 -17.71
CA GLU A 3 -33.38 1.08 -17.45
C GLU A 3 -32.38 1.67 -16.44
N PHE A 4 -31.74 0.80 -15.66
CA PHE A 4 -30.75 1.21 -14.68
C PHE A 4 -29.35 1.22 -15.29
N TYR A 5 -28.65 2.35 -15.18
CA TYR A 5 -27.21 2.39 -15.39
C TYR A 5 -26.52 1.53 -14.33
N ASN A 6 -25.48 0.78 -14.71
CA ASN A 6 -24.80 -0.17 -13.82
C ASN A 6 -23.29 0.09 -13.70
N TYR A 7 -22.89 1.34 -13.43
CA TYR A 7 -21.49 1.70 -13.19
C TYR A 7 -20.91 1.09 -11.90
N SER A 8 -21.76 0.63 -10.98
CA SER A 8 -21.33 -0.13 -9.80
C SER A 8 -20.99 -1.59 -10.10
N GLY A 9 -21.53 -2.16 -11.18
CA GLY A 9 -21.51 -3.61 -11.42
C GLY A 9 -22.51 -4.40 -10.57
N CYS A 10 -23.29 -3.76 -9.70
CA CYS A 10 -24.19 -4.39 -8.73
C CYS A 10 -25.69 -4.23 -9.04
N GLY A 11 -26.03 -3.93 -10.30
CA GLY A 11 -27.40 -3.87 -10.84
C GLY A 11 -27.98 -2.46 -10.96
N ASN A 12 -27.47 -1.47 -10.23
CA ASN A 12 -27.91 -0.07 -10.36
C ASN A 12 -26.78 0.93 -10.05
N THR A 13 -27.01 2.21 -10.37
CA THR A 13 -26.11 3.32 -10.01
C THR A 13 -26.92 4.38 -9.30
N PHE A 14 -26.49 4.76 -8.10
CA PHE A 14 -27.15 5.82 -7.35
C PHE A 14 -26.99 7.16 -8.08
N ASN A 15 -28.06 7.96 -8.16
CA ASN A 15 -28.07 9.21 -8.93
C ASN A 15 -27.40 10.35 -8.16
N CYS A 16 -26.12 10.18 -7.81
CA CYS A 16 -25.37 10.94 -6.82
C CYS A 16 -25.46 12.45 -7.00
N ASN A 17 -25.34 12.95 -8.23
CA ASN A 17 -25.31 14.40 -8.49
C ASN A 17 -26.71 15.04 -8.62
N HIS A 18 -27.82 14.30 -8.43
CA HIS A 18 -29.17 14.87 -8.47
C HIS A 18 -29.41 15.71 -7.21
N PRO A 19 -30.00 16.92 -7.27
CA PRO A 19 -30.04 17.85 -6.14
C PRO A 19 -30.56 17.26 -4.82
N VAL A 20 -31.64 16.47 -4.87
CA VAL A 20 -32.22 15.80 -3.68
C VAL A 20 -31.27 14.72 -3.13
N VAL A 21 -30.62 13.97 -4.03
CA VAL A 21 -29.72 12.87 -3.67
C VAL A 21 -28.42 13.42 -3.07
N ARG A 22 -27.88 14.51 -3.64
CA ARG A 22 -26.71 15.20 -3.08
C ARG A 22 -26.95 15.62 -1.64
N LYS A 23 -28.10 16.25 -1.39
CA LYS A 23 -28.51 16.65 -0.04
C LYS A 23 -28.58 15.45 0.90
N PHE A 24 -29.24 14.37 0.47
CA PHE A 24 -29.31 13.13 1.26
C PHE A 24 -27.93 12.60 1.65
N ILE A 25 -26.99 12.53 0.71
CA ILE A 25 -25.63 12.04 0.98
C ILE A 25 -24.92 12.96 1.98
N VAL A 26 -24.96 14.28 1.79
CA VAL A 26 -24.30 15.24 2.71
C VAL A 26 -24.92 15.19 4.10
N ASP A 27 -26.25 15.13 4.22
CA ASP A 27 -26.94 15.02 5.51
C ASP A 27 -26.61 13.68 6.21
N CYS A 28 -26.44 12.59 5.45
CA CYS A 28 -25.96 11.31 5.97
C CYS A 28 -24.54 11.42 6.55
N LEU A 29 -23.60 12.03 5.81
CA LEU A 29 -22.23 12.22 6.30
C LEU A 29 -22.20 13.09 7.56
N ARG A 30 -22.98 14.17 7.59
CA ARG A 30 -23.13 15.03 8.77
C ARG A 30 -23.63 14.26 9.97
N TYR A 31 -24.67 13.42 9.81
CA TYR A 31 -25.18 12.59 10.89
C TYR A 31 -24.11 11.69 11.49
N TRP A 32 -23.33 10.99 10.66
CA TRP A 32 -22.24 10.14 11.16
C TRP A 32 -21.13 10.92 11.88
N VAL A 33 -20.87 12.16 11.47
CA VAL A 33 -19.90 13.02 12.15
C VAL A 33 -20.46 13.61 13.45
N THR A 34 -21.67 14.19 13.43
CA THR A 34 -22.21 14.92 14.57
C THR A 34 -22.79 14.01 15.64
N GLU A 35 -23.48 12.95 15.25
CA GLU A 35 -24.17 12.05 16.19
C GLU A 35 -23.30 10.84 16.57
N MET A 36 -22.54 10.31 15.60
CA MET A 36 -21.74 9.09 15.81
C MET A 36 -20.25 9.38 15.99
N HIS A 37 -19.83 10.65 15.90
CA HIS A 37 -18.45 11.10 16.10
C HIS A 37 -17.42 10.41 15.20
N VAL A 38 -17.78 10.10 13.95
CA VAL A 38 -16.88 9.51 12.95
C VAL A 38 -15.83 10.53 12.47
N ASP A 39 -14.54 10.12 12.43
CA ASP A 39 -13.40 10.97 12.04
C ASP A 39 -13.12 11.05 10.52
N GLY A 40 -13.73 10.18 9.73
CA GLY A 40 -13.42 10.06 8.31
C GLY A 40 -14.26 9.03 7.55
N PHE A 41 -14.23 9.13 6.22
CA PHE A 41 -14.97 8.27 5.31
C PHE A 41 -14.08 7.78 4.16
N ARG A 42 -14.19 6.48 3.85
CA ARG A 42 -13.68 5.89 2.60
C ARG A 42 -14.87 5.63 1.68
N PHE A 43 -14.88 6.26 0.52
CA PHE A 43 -15.94 6.17 -0.47
C PHE A 43 -15.63 5.05 -1.46
N ASP A 44 -16.49 4.03 -1.47
CA ASP A 44 -16.46 2.92 -2.40
C ASP A 44 -16.83 3.37 -3.81
N LEU A 45 -16.10 2.87 -4.82
CA LEU A 45 -16.24 3.23 -6.23
C LEU A 45 -16.53 4.74 -6.44
N ALA A 46 -15.73 5.60 -5.80
CA ALA A 46 -15.98 7.02 -5.64
C ALA A 46 -16.12 7.76 -6.98
N SER A 47 -15.58 7.21 -8.07
CA SER A 47 -15.75 7.74 -9.42
C SER A 47 -17.22 7.86 -9.85
N ILE A 48 -18.14 7.04 -9.31
CA ILE A 48 -19.59 7.18 -9.53
C ILE A 48 -20.09 8.56 -9.09
N MET A 49 -19.53 9.11 -7.99
CA MET A 49 -19.89 10.46 -7.51
C MET A 49 -19.46 11.57 -8.46
N THR A 50 -18.61 11.29 -9.44
CA THR A 50 -18.21 12.26 -10.47
C THR A 50 -19.14 12.27 -11.67
N ARG A 51 -19.97 11.23 -11.87
CA ARG A 51 -20.79 11.07 -13.07
C ARG A 51 -22.03 11.99 -13.09
N GLY A 52 -22.35 12.50 -14.27
CA GLY A 52 -23.54 13.31 -14.54
C GLY A 52 -24.84 12.55 -14.29
N SER A 53 -25.84 13.26 -13.76
CA SER A 53 -27.10 12.69 -13.30
C SER A 53 -28.12 12.45 -14.40
N SER A 54 -28.98 11.45 -14.18
CA SER A 54 -30.22 11.31 -14.95
C SER A 54 -31.25 12.34 -14.47
N LEU A 55 -31.74 13.19 -15.38
CA LEU A 55 -32.78 14.17 -15.11
C LEU A 55 -34.07 13.82 -15.85
N TRP A 56 -35.21 14.02 -15.17
CA TRP A 56 -36.54 13.83 -15.73
C TRP A 56 -37.34 15.12 -15.55
N ASN A 57 -38.03 15.56 -16.60
CA ASN A 57 -38.89 16.73 -16.51
C ASN A 57 -40.23 16.35 -15.87
N GLY A 58 -40.62 17.04 -14.80
CA GLY A 58 -41.89 16.81 -14.08
C GLY A 58 -43.15 17.02 -14.93
N VAL A 59 -43.06 17.73 -16.06
CA VAL A 59 -44.16 17.93 -17.03
C VAL A 59 -44.08 16.95 -18.20
N ASN A 60 -42.92 16.29 -18.39
CA ASN A 60 -42.69 15.35 -19.49
C ASN A 60 -42.69 13.90 -18.99
N VAL A 61 -43.87 13.43 -18.59
CA VAL A 61 -44.14 12.10 -18.02
C VAL A 61 -43.68 10.96 -18.96
N PHE A 62 -43.51 11.23 -20.26
CA PHE A 62 -43.13 10.24 -21.27
C PHE A 62 -41.65 10.32 -21.70
N GLY A 63 -40.84 11.18 -21.09
CA GLY A 63 -39.38 11.14 -21.22
C GLY A 63 -38.83 11.55 -22.58
N THR A 64 -39.49 12.45 -23.32
CA THR A 64 -38.84 13.05 -24.50
C THR A 64 -37.64 13.89 -24.04
N PRO A 65 -36.44 13.71 -24.66
CA PRO A 65 -35.28 14.51 -24.33
C PRO A 65 -35.60 16.00 -24.47
N ILE A 66 -35.26 16.80 -23.46
CA ILE A 66 -35.29 18.25 -23.62
C ILE A 66 -34.08 18.61 -24.48
N GLU A 67 -34.32 19.25 -25.63
CA GLU A 67 -33.27 19.90 -26.41
C GLU A 67 -32.55 20.93 -25.52
N GLY A 68 -31.26 20.73 -25.25
CA GLY A 68 -30.41 21.71 -24.60
C GLY A 68 -29.53 21.21 -23.44
N ASP A 69 -29.76 20.00 -22.92
CA ASP A 69 -28.86 19.44 -21.90
C ASP A 69 -27.64 18.81 -22.58
N MET A 70 -26.56 19.59 -22.73
CA MET A 70 -25.33 19.16 -23.42
C MET A 70 -24.53 18.10 -22.63
N LEU A 71 -24.91 17.80 -21.39
CA LEU A 71 -24.25 16.80 -20.56
C LEU A 71 -24.96 15.44 -20.68
N THR A 72 -24.33 14.50 -21.38
CA THR A 72 -24.78 13.11 -21.42
C THR A 72 -24.78 12.50 -20.01
N ILE A 73 -25.85 11.79 -19.65
CA ILE A 73 -25.95 11.03 -18.39
C ILE A 73 -24.73 10.10 -18.27
N GLY A 74 -24.12 10.05 -17.08
CA GLY A 74 -22.97 9.20 -16.83
C GLY A 74 -21.62 9.81 -17.20
N THR A 75 -21.59 10.96 -17.89
CA THR A 75 -20.34 11.69 -18.21
C THR A 75 -19.64 12.13 -16.93
N PRO A 76 -18.34 11.82 -16.74
CA PRO A 76 -17.58 12.32 -15.59
C PRO A 76 -17.46 13.84 -15.64
N LEU A 77 -17.90 14.49 -14.57
CA LEU A 77 -17.83 15.94 -14.42
C LEU A 77 -16.47 16.33 -13.85
N SER A 78 -15.89 17.41 -14.36
CA SER A 78 -14.66 18.00 -13.81
C SER A 78 -14.89 18.65 -12.45
N SER A 79 -16.07 19.21 -12.23
CA SER A 79 -16.49 19.82 -10.96
C SER A 79 -17.84 19.24 -10.52
N PRO A 80 -17.85 17.98 -10.03
CA PRO A 80 -19.08 17.32 -9.63
C PRO A 80 -19.65 18.00 -8.37
N PRO A 81 -20.90 18.51 -8.42
CA PRO A 81 -21.44 19.30 -7.32
C PRO A 81 -21.56 18.54 -5.99
N LEU A 82 -21.71 17.21 -6.02
CA LEU A 82 -21.71 16.42 -4.79
C LEU A 82 -20.37 16.54 -4.05
N ILE A 83 -19.26 16.37 -4.77
CA ILE A 83 -17.93 16.41 -4.17
C ILE A 83 -17.61 17.84 -3.71
N ASP A 84 -18.02 18.85 -4.48
CA ASP A 84 -17.92 20.25 -4.07
C ASP A 84 -18.64 20.51 -2.73
N MET A 85 -19.90 20.04 -2.62
CA MET A 85 -20.68 20.17 -1.40
C MET A 85 -20.04 19.47 -0.21
N ILE A 86 -19.55 18.23 -0.39
CA ILE A 86 -18.86 17.50 0.68
C ILE A 86 -17.59 18.23 1.11
N SER A 87 -16.81 18.72 0.13
CA SER A 87 -15.49 19.27 0.38
C SER A 87 -15.52 20.65 1.04
N ASN A 88 -16.57 21.42 0.78
CA ASN A 88 -16.76 22.77 1.33
C ASN A 88 -17.78 22.82 2.48
N ASP A 89 -18.23 21.68 2.98
CA ASP A 89 -19.18 21.64 4.09
C ASP A 89 -18.50 22.05 5.42
N PRO A 90 -19.01 23.05 6.14
CA PRO A 90 -18.40 23.50 7.39
C PRO A 90 -18.47 22.46 8.52
N ILE A 91 -19.44 21.55 8.50
CA ILE A 91 -19.56 20.47 9.49
C ILE A 91 -18.55 19.36 9.19
N LEU A 92 -18.29 19.09 7.91
CA LEU A 92 -17.32 18.07 7.48
C LEU A 92 -15.88 18.60 7.43
N ARG A 93 -15.65 19.87 7.81
CA ARG A 93 -14.32 20.46 7.84
C ARG A 93 -13.40 19.67 8.78
N GLY A 94 -12.28 19.18 8.25
CA GLY A 94 -11.29 18.40 9.01
C GLY A 94 -11.58 16.91 9.09
N VAL A 95 -12.73 16.45 8.60
CA VAL A 95 -13.04 15.03 8.42
C VAL A 95 -12.16 14.48 7.28
N LYS A 96 -11.60 13.28 7.47
CA LYS A 96 -10.71 12.67 6.48
C LYS A 96 -11.55 12.05 5.36
N LEU A 97 -11.26 12.40 4.11
CA LEU A 97 -11.98 11.91 2.94
C LEU A 97 -11.05 11.07 2.06
N ILE A 98 -11.41 9.81 1.81
CA ILE A 98 -10.61 8.85 1.04
C ILE A 98 -11.45 8.30 -0.11
N ALA A 99 -10.96 8.40 -1.33
CA ALA A 99 -11.62 7.90 -2.53
C ALA A 99 -11.01 6.58 -3.01
N GLU A 100 -11.85 5.59 -3.30
CA GLU A 100 -11.53 4.57 -4.30
C GLU A 100 -11.84 5.15 -5.68
N ALA A 101 -10.84 5.78 -6.30
CA ALA A 101 -11.02 6.61 -7.49
C ALA A 101 -11.13 5.79 -8.79
N TRP A 102 -12.03 4.81 -8.83
CA TRP A 102 -12.42 4.07 -10.03
C TRP A 102 -13.87 3.57 -9.93
N ASP A 103 -14.42 3.03 -11.02
CA ASP A 103 -15.69 2.30 -11.02
C ASP A 103 -15.71 1.09 -11.97
N ALA A 104 -16.74 0.24 -11.86
CA ALA A 104 -16.89 -0.96 -12.67
C ALA A 104 -17.27 -0.66 -14.14
N GLY A 105 -17.57 0.61 -14.46
CA GLY A 105 -17.74 1.09 -15.83
C GLY A 105 -16.44 1.36 -16.58
N GLY A 106 -15.28 1.09 -15.96
CA GLY A 106 -13.96 1.28 -16.56
C GLY A 106 -13.37 2.68 -16.39
N LEU A 107 -14.02 3.55 -15.61
CA LEU A 107 -13.45 4.86 -15.28
C LEU A 107 -12.37 4.70 -14.21
N TYR A 108 -11.20 5.30 -14.45
CA TYR A 108 -10.06 5.30 -13.53
C TYR A 108 -9.58 6.73 -13.34
N GLN A 109 -9.60 7.21 -12.10
CA GLN A 109 -9.33 8.60 -11.72
C GLN A 109 -8.24 8.73 -10.65
N VAL A 110 -7.50 7.67 -10.32
CA VAL A 110 -6.35 7.79 -9.42
C VAL A 110 -5.36 8.81 -9.97
N GLY A 111 -4.88 9.72 -9.13
CA GLY A 111 -4.04 10.85 -9.55
C GLY A 111 -4.82 12.03 -10.14
N THR A 112 -6.13 11.93 -10.33
CA THR A 112 -6.96 12.97 -10.98
C THR A 112 -8.36 13.15 -10.36
N PHE A 113 -8.65 12.52 -9.22
CA PHE A 113 -9.95 12.64 -8.57
C PHE A 113 -10.20 14.11 -8.16
N PRO A 114 -11.41 14.66 -8.38
CA PRO A 114 -11.75 16.00 -7.90
C PRO A 114 -11.58 16.10 -6.38
N HIS A 115 -10.62 16.89 -5.91
CA HIS A 115 -10.11 16.75 -4.54
C HIS A 115 -10.14 18.01 -3.66
N TRP A 116 -10.34 19.23 -4.20
CA TRP A 116 -10.34 20.49 -3.42
C TRP A 116 -9.19 20.62 -2.37
N GLY A 117 -8.06 19.96 -2.62
CA GLY A 117 -6.92 19.88 -1.69
C GLY A 117 -7.07 18.95 -0.48
N ILE A 118 -8.20 18.28 -0.26
CA ILE A 118 -8.51 17.57 1.00
C ILE A 118 -8.79 16.07 0.88
N TRP A 119 -8.91 15.53 -0.35
CA TRP A 119 -9.15 14.12 -0.57
C TRP A 119 -7.85 13.33 -0.74
N SER A 120 -7.77 12.18 -0.07
CA SER A 120 -6.76 11.15 -0.32
C SER A 120 -7.35 10.03 -1.18
N GLU A 121 -6.53 9.18 -1.77
CA GLU A 121 -6.96 8.15 -2.70
C GLU A 121 -6.29 6.81 -2.37
N TRP A 122 -7.04 5.72 -2.51
CA TRP A 122 -6.44 4.38 -2.58
C TRP A 122 -5.51 4.27 -3.78
N ASN A 123 -4.22 4.08 -3.51
CA ASN A 123 -3.21 4.02 -4.55
C ASN A 123 -3.06 2.60 -5.11
N GLY A 124 -3.91 2.24 -6.07
CA GLY A 124 -3.81 0.96 -6.79
C GLY A 124 -2.49 0.79 -7.53
N LYS A 125 -1.89 1.89 -8.03
CA LYS A 125 -0.59 1.84 -8.72
C LYS A 125 0.56 1.46 -7.78
N TYR A 126 0.51 1.91 -6.52
CA TYR A 126 1.44 1.49 -5.47
C TYR A 126 1.34 -0.02 -5.26
N ARG A 127 0.13 -0.54 -5.05
CA ARG A 127 -0.13 -1.97 -4.87
C ARG A 127 0.52 -2.79 -6.00
N ASP A 128 0.22 -2.45 -7.25
CA ASP A 128 0.64 -3.23 -8.40
C ASP A 128 2.16 -3.16 -8.61
N THR A 129 2.75 -1.97 -8.44
CA THR A 129 4.19 -1.74 -8.61
C THR A 129 5.00 -2.44 -7.52
N VAL A 130 4.58 -2.33 -6.25
CA VAL A 130 5.25 -3.00 -5.13
C VAL A 130 5.15 -4.52 -5.27
N ARG A 131 3.98 -5.06 -5.66
CA ARG A 131 3.81 -6.50 -5.96
C ARG A 131 4.78 -6.98 -7.04
N GLN A 132 4.89 -6.26 -8.14
CA GLN A 132 5.79 -6.60 -9.25
C GLN A 132 7.27 -6.50 -8.86
N PHE A 133 7.69 -5.43 -8.19
CA PHE A 133 9.08 -5.24 -7.79
C PHE A 133 9.51 -6.28 -6.75
N ILE A 134 8.73 -6.48 -5.69
CA ILE A 134 9.10 -7.38 -4.59
C ILE A 134 9.15 -8.85 -5.03
N LYS A 135 8.32 -9.28 -5.99
CA LYS A 135 8.45 -10.64 -6.56
C LYS A 135 9.63 -10.79 -7.53
N GLY A 136 10.33 -9.70 -7.86
CA GLY A 136 11.52 -9.70 -8.71
C GLY A 136 11.21 -9.68 -10.20
N THR A 137 10.38 -8.73 -10.66
CA THR A 137 10.03 -8.55 -12.08
C THR A 137 10.84 -7.45 -12.74
N ASP A 138 11.14 -7.61 -14.04
CA ASP A 138 11.83 -6.61 -14.87
C ASP A 138 11.00 -5.33 -15.01
N GLY A 139 11.67 -4.18 -15.04
CA GLY A 139 11.10 -2.87 -15.38
C GLY A 139 10.53 -2.08 -14.20
N PHE A 140 10.61 -2.57 -12.95
CA PHE A 140 9.89 -1.96 -11.82
C PHE A 140 10.75 -1.18 -10.81
N ALA A 141 12.09 -1.19 -10.91
CA ALA A 141 12.95 -0.53 -9.91
C ALA A 141 12.67 0.98 -9.79
N GLY A 142 12.61 1.70 -10.91
CA GLY A 142 12.31 3.14 -10.91
C GLY A 142 10.88 3.45 -10.42
N ALA A 143 9.90 2.66 -10.86
CA ALA A 143 8.51 2.81 -10.40
C ALA A 143 8.36 2.53 -8.89
N PHE A 144 9.10 1.55 -8.36
CA PHE A 144 9.16 1.28 -6.92
C PHE A 144 9.78 2.45 -6.15
N ALA A 145 10.84 3.06 -6.68
CA ALA A 145 11.41 4.27 -6.09
C ALA A 145 10.42 5.44 -6.06
N GLU A 146 9.60 5.64 -7.11
CA GLU A 146 8.50 6.62 -7.08
C GLU A 146 7.47 6.28 -5.99
N CYS A 147 7.13 5.01 -5.81
CA CYS A 147 6.21 4.55 -4.76
C CYS A 147 6.77 4.85 -3.36
N VAL A 148 8.06 4.60 -3.14
CA VAL A 148 8.76 4.94 -1.88
C VAL A 148 8.69 6.45 -1.60
N CYS A 149 8.75 7.30 -2.62
CA CYS A 149 8.61 8.75 -2.47
C CYS A 149 7.17 9.25 -2.32
N GLY A 150 6.16 8.38 -2.21
CA GLY A 150 4.75 8.78 -2.08
C GLY A 150 4.07 9.08 -3.41
N SER A 151 4.57 8.46 -4.49
CA SER A 151 4.03 8.57 -5.86
C SER A 151 3.93 10.01 -6.38
N PRO A 152 5.05 10.77 -6.44
CA PRO A 152 5.05 12.13 -6.98
C PRO A 152 4.50 12.20 -8.41
N SER A 153 4.70 11.17 -9.24
CA SER A 153 4.13 11.11 -10.59
C SER A 153 2.59 11.16 -10.64
N LEU A 154 1.90 10.85 -9.53
CA LEU A 154 0.44 10.93 -9.40
C LEU A 154 -0.05 12.19 -8.68
N TYR A 155 0.71 12.68 -7.70
CA TYR A 155 0.22 13.66 -6.73
C TYR A 155 1.02 14.97 -6.70
N GLN A 156 2.24 15.01 -7.25
CA GLN A 156 3.03 16.24 -7.27
C GLN A 156 2.41 17.25 -8.26
N GLY A 157 2.32 18.52 -7.85
CA GLY A 157 1.67 19.58 -8.66
C GLY A 157 0.33 20.08 -8.11
N GLY A 158 0.12 20.01 -6.79
CA GLY A 158 -1.09 20.51 -6.13
C GLY A 158 -1.54 19.65 -4.95
N ARG A 159 -0.92 18.48 -4.77
CA ARG A 159 -1.15 17.56 -3.65
C ARG A 159 0.17 17.16 -2.99
N LYS A 160 0.07 16.37 -1.93
CA LYS A 160 1.13 15.98 -1.01
C LYS A 160 1.24 14.45 -0.93
N PRO A 161 2.34 13.88 -0.38
CA PRO A 161 2.48 12.44 -0.24
C PRO A 161 1.32 11.77 0.51
N TRP A 162 0.77 12.43 1.52
CA TRP A 162 -0.33 11.90 2.33
C TRP A 162 -1.66 11.76 1.55
N ASN A 163 -1.81 12.37 0.37
CA ASN A 163 -2.93 12.09 -0.51
C ASN A 163 -2.88 10.65 -1.06
N SER A 164 -1.75 9.96 -0.93
CA SER A 164 -1.59 8.56 -1.29
C SER A 164 -1.87 7.64 -0.09
N ILE A 165 -2.96 6.87 -0.16
CA ILE A 165 -3.19 5.73 0.73
C ILE A 165 -2.51 4.52 0.10
N ASN A 166 -1.33 4.17 0.61
CA ASN A 166 -0.54 3.05 0.15
C ASN A 166 -1.11 1.75 0.72
N LEU A 167 -1.26 0.74 -0.13
CA LEU A 167 -1.75 -0.58 0.25
C LEU A 167 -1.05 -1.66 -0.58
N VAL A 168 -0.73 -2.78 0.06
CA VAL A 168 -0.26 -3.99 -0.65
C VAL A 168 -1.40 -4.98 -0.83
N CYS A 169 -2.30 -5.08 0.16
CA CYS A 169 -3.47 -5.94 0.18
C CYS A 169 -4.66 -5.18 0.76
N ALA A 170 -5.86 -5.66 0.44
CA ALA A 170 -7.13 -5.15 0.94
C ALA A 170 -8.03 -6.35 1.28
N HIS A 171 -9.29 -6.06 1.62
CA HIS A 171 -10.29 -7.13 1.74
C HIS A 171 -10.54 -7.83 0.40
N ASP A 172 -10.51 -7.05 -0.69
CA ASP A 172 -10.48 -7.54 -2.06
C ASP A 172 -9.08 -8.01 -2.46
N GLY A 173 -9.04 -9.09 -3.23
CA GLY A 173 -7.81 -9.73 -3.68
C GLY A 173 -7.21 -10.67 -2.63
N PHE A 174 -5.96 -11.06 -2.87
CA PHE A 174 -5.22 -11.91 -1.95
C PHE A 174 -4.87 -11.21 -0.64
N THR A 175 -4.88 -11.99 0.44
CA THR A 175 -4.13 -11.68 1.67
C THR A 175 -2.62 -11.62 1.39
N LEU A 176 -1.85 -11.04 2.32
CA LEU A 176 -0.40 -10.99 2.18
C LEU A 176 0.25 -12.38 2.16
N ALA A 177 -0.29 -13.35 2.92
CA ALA A 177 0.20 -14.72 2.91
C ALA A 177 -0.15 -15.44 1.60
N ASP A 178 -1.34 -15.21 1.05
CA ASP A 178 -1.76 -15.82 -0.21
C ASP A 178 -1.01 -15.23 -1.41
N LEU A 179 -0.67 -13.94 -1.36
CA LEU A 179 0.13 -13.24 -2.38
C LEU A 179 1.48 -13.92 -2.64
N VAL A 180 2.06 -14.56 -1.62
CA VAL A 180 3.34 -15.29 -1.71
C VAL A 180 3.16 -16.81 -1.82
N THR A 181 1.92 -17.30 -1.83
CA THR A 181 1.58 -18.73 -1.79
C THR A 181 0.88 -19.23 -3.04
N TYR A 182 0.18 -18.35 -3.76
CA TYR A 182 -0.64 -18.71 -4.92
C TYR A 182 -0.32 -17.84 -6.13
N ASN A 183 -0.16 -18.46 -7.30
CA ASN A 183 -0.06 -17.75 -8.57
C ASN A 183 -1.45 -17.37 -9.12
N ASN A 184 -2.45 -18.21 -8.88
CA ASN A 184 -3.81 -18.05 -9.40
C ASN A 184 -4.85 -18.07 -8.28
N LYS A 185 -6.00 -17.42 -8.53
CA LYS A 185 -7.13 -17.42 -7.60
C LYS A 185 -7.83 -18.79 -7.55
N HIS A 186 -8.33 -19.15 -6.38
CA HIS A 186 -9.03 -20.40 -6.07
C HIS A 186 -10.41 -20.09 -5.45
N ASN A 187 -11.27 -19.46 -6.25
CA ASN A 187 -12.57 -18.90 -5.85
C ASN A 187 -13.75 -19.85 -6.12
N LEU A 188 -13.51 -21.11 -6.49
CA LEU A 188 -14.58 -22.10 -6.70
C LEU A 188 -15.63 -22.14 -5.57
N PRO A 189 -15.28 -22.00 -4.27
CA PRO A 189 -16.26 -21.96 -3.20
C PRO A 189 -17.24 -20.77 -3.23
N ASN A 190 -17.01 -19.76 -4.08
CA ASN A 190 -17.88 -18.59 -4.21
C ASN A 190 -19.15 -18.87 -5.05
N GLY A 191 -19.14 -19.95 -5.83
CA GLY A 191 -20.29 -20.37 -6.64
C GLY A 191 -20.40 -19.72 -8.01
N GLU A 192 -19.40 -18.96 -8.45
CA GLU A 192 -19.35 -18.29 -9.77
C GLU A 192 -18.36 -18.95 -10.74
N ASP A 193 -18.08 -20.25 -10.54
CA ASP A 193 -17.16 -21.04 -11.37
C ASP A 193 -15.77 -20.41 -11.56
N ASN A 194 -15.27 -19.74 -10.51
CA ASN A 194 -13.99 -19.02 -10.50
C ASN A 194 -13.95 -17.81 -11.47
N ASN A 195 -15.10 -17.32 -11.95
CA ASN A 195 -15.15 -16.14 -12.83
C ASN A 195 -15.01 -14.82 -12.04
N ASP A 196 -15.35 -14.83 -10.76
CA ASP A 196 -15.32 -13.67 -9.87
C ASP A 196 -13.91 -13.36 -9.32
N GLY A 197 -13.66 -12.13 -8.90
CA GLY A 197 -12.37 -11.68 -8.36
C GLY A 197 -11.29 -11.36 -9.40
N GLU A 198 -10.18 -10.79 -8.94
CA GLU A 198 -9.07 -10.30 -9.79
C GLU A 198 -8.30 -11.45 -10.45
N ASN A 199 -8.02 -11.33 -11.75
CA ASN A 199 -7.21 -12.31 -12.49
C ASN A 199 -5.72 -11.98 -12.44
N HIS A 200 -5.33 -10.71 -12.43
CA HIS A 200 -3.95 -10.24 -12.46
C HIS A 200 -3.49 -9.80 -11.07
N ASN A 201 -3.30 -10.77 -10.18
CA ASN A 201 -2.95 -10.51 -8.78
C ASN A 201 -1.52 -10.01 -8.56
N ASN A 202 -0.65 -10.09 -9.58
CA ASN A 202 0.78 -9.81 -9.47
C ASN A 202 1.47 -10.60 -8.35
N SER A 203 0.99 -11.82 -8.09
CA SER A 203 1.47 -12.71 -7.04
C SER A 203 2.60 -13.63 -7.51
N TRP A 204 3.25 -14.31 -6.57
CA TRP A 204 4.18 -15.39 -6.86
C TRP A 204 4.19 -16.41 -5.72
N ASN A 205 3.92 -17.67 -6.02
CA ASN A 205 3.86 -18.77 -5.06
C ASN A 205 5.22 -19.15 -4.42
N CYS A 206 6.29 -18.45 -4.79
CA CYS A 206 7.67 -18.65 -4.30
C CYS A 206 8.29 -20.00 -4.69
N GLY A 207 7.72 -20.70 -5.68
CA GLY A 207 8.26 -21.91 -6.30
C GLY A 207 7.28 -23.09 -6.38
N GLU A 208 6.33 -23.18 -5.45
CA GLU A 208 5.36 -24.29 -5.37
C GLU A 208 3.98 -23.70 -4.97
N GLU A 209 2.88 -24.20 -5.54
CA GLU A 209 1.52 -23.67 -5.28
C GLU A 209 0.93 -24.23 -3.97
N GLY A 210 0.34 -23.37 -3.14
CA GLY A 210 -0.38 -23.80 -1.92
C GLY A 210 0.52 -24.03 -0.70
N GLU A 211 -0.05 -24.54 0.39
CA GLU A 211 0.59 -24.56 1.73
C GLU A 211 1.60 -25.71 1.95
N PHE A 212 1.40 -26.85 1.28
CA PHE A 212 2.17 -28.08 1.50
C PHE A 212 3.41 -28.15 0.61
N VAL A 213 4.44 -27.38 1.01
CA VAL A 213 5.65 -27.16 0.20
C VAL A 213 6.94 -27.38 0.99
N SER A 214 8.07 -27.40 0.27
CA SER A 214 9.40 -27.55 0.85
C SER A 214 9.76 -26.46 1.87
N ALA A 215 10.68 -26.78 2.80
CA ALA A 215 11.11 -25.83 3.83
C ALA A 215 11.80 -24.58 3.26
N SER A 216 12.46 -24.70 2.10
CA SER A 216 13.05 -23.57 1.37
C SER A 216 11.99 -22.59 0.88
N VAL A 217 10.89 -23.07 0.31
CA VAL A 217 9.76 -22.23 -0.14
C VAL A 217 9.13 -21.53 1.06
N LYS A 218 8.86 -22.24 2.17
CA LYS A 218 8.31 -21.64 3.39
C LYS A 218 9.21 -20.51 3.94
N LYS A 219 10.54 -20.69 3.93
CA LYS A 219 11.49 -19.65 4.33
C LYS A 219 11.41 -18.44 3.40
N LEU A 220 11.37 -18.65 2.09
CA LEU A 220 11.25 -17.55 1.12
C LEU A 220 9.94 -16.78 1.30
N ARG A 221 8.80 -17.45 1.50
CA ARG A 221 7.52 -16.81 1.77
C ARG A 221 7.55 -15.93 3.01
N LYS A 222 8.12 -16.43 4.11
CA LYS A 222 8.32 -15.64 5.34
C LYS A 222 9.16 -14.38 5.11
N ARG A 223 10.17 -14.44 4.23
CA ARG A 223 10.96 -13.26 3.85
C ARG A 223 10.16 -12.31 2.97
N GLN A 224 9.44 -12.81 1.98
CA GLN A 224 8.64 -11.98 1.08
C GLN A 224 7.53 -11.23 1.80
N MET A 225 6.83 -11.86 2.76
CA MET A 225 5.84 -11.18 3.60
C MET A 225 6.47 -10.00 4.35
N ARG A 226 7.68 -10.17 4.89
CA ARG A 226 8.43 -9.08 5.53
C ARG A 226 8.89 -8.01 4.54
N ASN A 227 9.34 -8.39 3.35
CA ASN A 227 9.77 -7.45 2.31
C ASN A 227 8.60 -6.55 1.89
N PHE A 228 7.41 -7.12 1.71
CA PHE A 228 6.17 -6.38 1.44
C PHE A 228 5.75 -5.47 2.59
N PHE A 229 5.79 -5.99 3.82
CA PHE A 229 5.42 -5.18 4.98
C PHE A 229 6.43 -4.03 5.20
N LEU A 230 7.72 -4.30 4.96
CA LEU A 230 8.78 -3.31 5.06
C LEU A 230 8.64 -2.23 3.99
N SER A 231 8.40 -2.58 2.73
CA SER A 231 8.18 -1.57 1.68
C SER A 231 7.02 -0.65 2.03
N LEU A 232 5.91 -1.20 2.55
CA LEU A 232 4.76 -0.41 3.01
C LEU A 232 5.14 0.56 4.14
N MET A 233 5.89 0.08 5.14
CA MET A 233 6.24 0.87 6.33
C MET A 233 7.36 1.90 6.10
N VAL A 234 8.14 1.80 5.02
CA VAL A 234 9.22 2.76 4.73
C VAL A 234 8.90 3.71 3.56
N SER A 235 7.74 3.55 2.92
CA SER A 235 7.29 4.46 1.86
C SER A 235 6.66 5.74 2.45
N GLN A 236 6.85 6.88 1.79
CA GLN A 236 6.08 8.10 2.07
C GLN A 236 4.61 7.91 1.71
N GLY A 237 3.73 8.72 2.30
CA GLY A 237 2.28 8.57 2.23
C GLY A 237 1.70 7.82 3.43
N VAL A 238 0.45 7.39 3.34
CA VAL A 238 -0.28 6.79 4.47
C VAL A 238 -0.43 5.28 4.25
N PRO A 239 0.21 4.41 5.05
CA PRO A 239 0.07 2.97 4.90
C PRO A 239 -1.27 2.47 5.44
N MET A 240 -1.92 1.58 4.68
CA MET A 240 -3.11 0.83 5.10
C MET A 240 -2.77 -0.66 5.19
N ILE A 241 -3.14 -1.30 6.31
CA ILE A 241 -2.94 -2.72 6.55
C ILE A 241 -4.31 -3.41 6.50
N HIS A 242 -4.41 -4.54 5.79
CA HIS A 242 -5.61 -5.37 5.82
C HIS A 242 -5.59 -6.28 7.05
N MET A 243 -6.75 -6.44 7.68
CA MET A 243 -6.93 -7.27 8.86
C MET A 243 -6.35 -8.67 8.68
N GLY A 244 -5.44 -9.04 9.57
CA GLY A 244 -4.83 -10.36 9.64
C GLY A 244 -3.58 -10.53 8.79
N ASP A 245 -3.28 -9.60 7.88
CA ASP A 245 -2.00 -9.61 7.18
C ASP A 245 -0.84 -9.53 8.16
N GLU A 246 -0.98 -8.86 9.30
CA GLU A 246 0.06 -8.72 10.33
C GLU A 246 0.46 -10.02 11.03
N TYR A 247 -0.34 -11.09 10.90
CA TYR A 247 0.00 -12.43 11.40
C TYR A 247 0.10 -13.50 10.30
N GLY A 248 -0.13 -13.11 9.04
CA GLY A 248 -0.12 -14.03 7.91
C GLY A 248 -1.41 -14.81 7.75
N HIS A 249 -2.57 -14.14 7.91
CA HIS A 249 -3.87 -14.72 7.61
C HIS A 249 -3.93 -15.24 6.17
N THR A 250 -4.62 -16.36 5.97
CA THR A 250 -4.82 -16.99 4.66
C THR A 250 -6.30 -17.20 4.40
N LYS A 251 -6.69 -17.03 3.15
CA LYS A 251 -8.00 -17.37 2.60
C LYS A 251 -7.93 -18.61 1.71
N GLY A 252 -6.85 -19.39 1.80
CA GLY A 252 -6.63 -20.60 1.01
C GLY A 252 -6.55 -20.35 -0.49
N GLY A 253 -6.09 -19.17 -0.90
CA GLY A 253 -6.04 -18.77 -2.31
C GLY A 253 -7.35 -18.22 -2.86
N ASN A 254 -8.38 -18.04 -2.05
CA ASN A 254 -9.58 -17.31 -2.46
C ASN A 254 -9.33 -15.79 -2.36
N ASN A 255 -9.38 -15.09 -3.49
CA ASN A 255 -9.09 -13.67 -3.58
C ASN A 255 -10.34 -12.77 -3.62
N ASN A 256 -11.53 -13.33 -3.38
CA ASN A 256 -12.79 -12.60 -3.40
C ASN A 256 -13.81 -13.20 -2.44
N THR A 257 -13.57 -13.05 -1.15
CA THR A 257 -14.30 -13.78 -0.09
C THR A 257 -15.61 -13.09 0.34
N TYR A 258 -16.24 -12.33 -0.55
CA TYR A 258 -17.39 -11.47 -0.23
C TYR A 258 -18.61 -12.22 0.34
N CYS A 259 -18.80 -13.49 -0.03
CA CYS A 259 -19.99 -14.28 0.33
C CYS A 259 -19.77 -15.25 1.51
N HIS A 260 -18.65 -15.16 2.23
CA HIS A 260 -18.27 -16.11 3.28
C HIS A 260 -18.39 -15.53 4.69
N ASP A 261 -19.34 -16.02 5.47
CA ASP A 261 -19.44 -15.75 6.92
C ASP A 261 -18.76 -16.88 7.72
N ASN A 262 -17.44 -16.96 7.62
CA ASN A 262 -16.64 -18.00 8.27
C ASN A 262 -15.18 -17.57 8.51
N TYR A 263 -14.35 -18.53 8.92
CA TYR A 263 -12.95 -18.33 9.27
C TYR A 263 -12.07 -17.69 8.19
N LEU A 264 -12.51 -17.66 6.92
CA LEU A 264 -11.82 -16.95 5.84
C LEU A 264 -11.81 -15.43 6.09
N ASN A 265 -12.86 -14.89 6.71
CA ASN A 265 -13.02 -13.45 6.96
C ASN A 265 -12.94 -13.07 8.45
N TYR A 266 -12.83 -14.05 9.34
CA TYR A 266 -12.68 -13.78 10.78
C TYR A 266 -11.23 -13.54 11.16
N PHE A 267 -11.02 -12.63 12.11
CA PHE A 267 -9.73 -12.50 12.77
C PHE A 267 -9.41 -13.78 13.56
N ARG A 268 -8.26 -14.39 13.27
CA ARG A 268 -7.83 -15.66 13.86
C ARG A 268 -6.89 -15.43 15.04
N TRP A 269 -7.47 -15.18 16.21
CA TRP A 269 -6.71 -14.95 17.45
C TRP A 269 -5.75 -16.10 17.79
N ASP A 270 -6.20 -17.35 17.60
CA ASP A 270 -5.39 -18.55 17.75
C ASP A 270 -4.13 -18.52 16.86
N LYS A 271 -4.28 -18.11 15.60
CA LYS A 271 -3.17 -18.00 14.63
C LYS A 271 -2.28 -16.80 14.89
N LYS A 272 -2.85 -15.70 15.37
CA LYS A 272 -2.08 -14.56 15.84
C LYS A 272 -1.21 -14.93 17.04
N GLU A 273 -1.69 -15.75 17.97
CA GLU A 273 -0.90 -16.20 19.12
C GLU A 273 0.25 -17.14 18.70
N GLU A 274 -0.01 -18.10 17.82
CA GLU A 274 1.02 -18.98 17.24
C GLU A 274 2.14 -18.19 16.52
N SER A 275 1.78 -17.15 15.77
CA SER A 275 2.71 -16.31 14.99
C SER A 275 3.33 -15.15 15.77
N SER A 276 2.83 -14.88 16.99
CA SER A 276 3.24 -13.73 17.82
C SER A 276 4.74 -13.68 18.11
N SER A 277 5.41 -14.84 18.07
CA SER A 277 6.86 -14.97 18.28
C SER A 277 7.71 -14.57 17.06
N ASP A 278 7.12 -14.50 15.86
CA ASP A 278 7.84 -14.40 14.59
C ASP A 278 7.40 -13.16 13.79
N PHE A 279 6.34 -13.29 12.97
CA PHE A 279 5.96 -12.26 12.00
C PHE A 279 5.17 -11.09 12.61
N PHE A 280 4.22 -11.37 13.51
CA PHE A 280 3.48 -10.32 14.19
C PHE A 280 4.38 -9.42 15.05
N ARG A 281 5.42 -9.99 15.66
CA ARG A 281 6.48 -9.23 16.35
C ARG A 281 7.18 -8.26 15.40
N PHE A 282 7.61 -8.76 14.23
CA PHE A 282 8.25 -7.95 13.20
C PHE A 282 7.35 -6.80 12.75
N CYS A 283 6.08 -7.08 12.43
CA CYS A 283 5.11 -6.06 12.01
C CYS A 283 4.90 -4.99 13.09
N SER A 284 4.71 -5.41 14.35
CA SER A 284 4.51 -4.50 15.48
C SER A 284 5.70 -3.57 15.70
N LEU A 285 6.91 -4.11 15.65
CA LEU A 285 8.14 -3.34 15.82
C LEU A 285 8.38 -2.37 14.65
N LEU A 286 8.03 -2.77 13.43
CA LEU A 286 8.22 -1.92 12.27
C LEU A 286 7.21 -0.78 12.19
N ILE A 287 5.96 -1.01 12.62
CA ILE A 287 4.97 0.07 12.81
C ILE A 287 5.49 1.07 13.85
N LYS A 288 5.97 0.57 14.99
CA LYS A 288 6.56 1.42 16.04
C LYS A 288 7.75 2.22 15.51
N PHE A 289 8.64 1.56 14.77
CA PHE A 289 9.79 2.22 14.15
C PHE A 289 9.35 3.35 13.21
N ARG A 290 8.37 3.10 12.34
CA ARG A 290 7.81 4.15 11.45
C ARG A 290 7.28 5.34 12.27
N GLN A 291 6.53 5.09 13.33
CA GLN A 291 5.97 6.16 14.18
C GLN A 291 7.05 6.99 14.89
N GLU A 292 8.20 6.39 15.18
CA GLU A 292 9.34 7.07 15.80
C GLU A 292 10.24 7.82 14.80
N CYS A 293 10.07 7.60 13.50
CA CYS A 293 10.86 8.24 12.44
C CYS A 293 10.06 9.40 11.82
N GLU A 294 10.49 10.63 12.08
CA GLU A 294 9.90 11.82 11.45
C GLU A 294 10.00 11.77 9.91
N SER A 295 11.08 11.19 9.41
CA SER A 295 11.33 11.10 7.97
C SER A 295 10.42 10.10 7.24
N LEU A 296 9.71 9.21 7.94
CA LEU A 296 8.82 8.20 7.35
C LEU A 296 7.34 8.59 7.45
N GLY A 297 7.02 9.74 6.87
CA GLY A 297 5.69 10.36 6.92
C GLY A 297 5.75 11.86 6.69
N LEU A 298 6.58 12.30 5.74
CA LEU A 298 6.81 13.72 5.48
C LEU A 298 5.54 14.39 4.96
N ASP A 299 5.32 15.63 5.39
CA ASP A 299 4.24 16.48 4.87
C ASP A 299 4.43 16.82 3.38
N ASP A 300 5.68 16.89 2.93
CA ASP A 300 6.09 17.23 1.57
C ASP A 300 6.91 16.11 0.94
N PHE A 301 6.94 16.08 -0.40
CA PHE A 301 7.74 15.09 -1.13
C PHE A 301 9.23 15.21 -0.75
N PRO A 302 9.93 14.08 -0.55
CA PRO A 302 11.33 14.10 -0.17
C PRO A 302 12.18 14.75 -1.26
N THR A 303 13.08 15.65 -0.85
CA THR A 303 14.09 16.26 -1.73
C THR A 303 15.38 15.45 -1.73
N SER A 304 16.31 15.76 -2.63
CA SER A 304 17.64 15.14 -2.67
C SER A 304 18.49 15.36 -1.42
N GLU A 305 18.14 16.35 -0.59
CA GLU A 305 18.78 16.57 0.71
C GLU A 305 18.27 15.61 1.79
N ARG A 306 17.01 15.16 1.66
CA ARG A 306 16.39 14.22 2.60
C ARG A 306 16.61 12.77 2.20
N LEU A 307 16.55 12.46 0.91
CA LEU A 307 16.64 11.10 0.38
C LEU A 307 17.67 11.02 -0.74
N GLN A 308 18.61 10.08 -0.62
CA GLN A 308 19.62 9.78 -1.64
C GLN A 308 19.52 8.32 -2.07
N TRP A 309 19.51 8.06 -3.38
CA TRP A 309 19.45 6.72 -3.94
C TRP A 309 20.83 6.09 -4.08
N HIS A 310 20.92 4.77 -3.87
CA HIS A 310 22.14 3.97 -4.01
C HIS A 310 21.83 2.69 -4.81
N GLY A 311 22.88 2.09 -5.35
CA GLY A 311 22.84 0.73 -5.91
C GLY A 311 23.71 -0.20 -5.07
N HIS A 312 24.33 -1.18 -5.73
CA HIS A 312 25.36 -2.01 -5.09
C HIS A 312 26.57 -1.19 -4.59
N PHE A 313 26.75 0.00 -5.17
CA PHE A 313 27.70 1.02 -4.72
C PHE A 313 26.96 2.32 -4.36
N PRO A 314 27.50 3.14 -3.44
CA PRO A 314 26.87 4.38 -3.03
C PRO A 314 26.65 5.36 -4.19
N VAL A 315 25.49 6.02 -4.23
CA VAL A 315 25.17 7.08 -5.20
C VAL A 315 25.22 6.60 -6.65
N ASN A 316 25.05 5.29 -6.85
CA ASN A 316 25.04 4.66 -8.17
C ASN A 316 23.84 3.71 -8.30
N PRO A 317 22.59 4.23 -8.25
CA PRO A 317 21.39 3.40 -8.38
C PRO A 317 21.26 2.82 -9.79
N ASP A 318 20.68 1.63 -9.88
CA ASP A 318 20.40 0.95 -11.15
C ASP A 318 18.90 1.01 -11.47
N TRP A 319 18.56 1.78 -12.50
CA TRP A 319 17.20 1.92 -13.01
C TRP A 319 16.96 1.19 -14.33
N SER A 320 17.88 0.30 -14.73
CA SER A 320 17.72 -0.52 -15.92
C SER A 320 16.52 -1.46 -15.81
N GLU A 321 16.04 -1.94 -16.96
CA GLU A 321 14.91 -2.89 -17.03
C GLU A 321 15.19 -4.16 -16.22
N THR A 322 16.44 -4.63 -16.17
CA THR A 322 16.81 -5.84 -15.42
C THR A 322 17.14 -5.60 -13.95
N SER A 323 17.04 -4.35 -13.46
CA SER A 323 17.34 -4.03 -12.08
C SER A 323 16.39 -4.76 -11.12
N ARG A 324 16.98 -5.24 -10.02
CA ARG A 324 16.30 -5.93 -8.90
C ARG A 324 16.70 -5.37 -7.55
N PHE A 325 17.33 -4.20 -7.55
CA PHE A 325 17.92 -3.63 -6.36
C PHE A 325 17.55 -2.17 -6.25
N VAL A 326 17.00 -1.78 -5.11
CA VAL A 326 16.74 -0.38 -4.77
C VAL A 326 17.22 -0.15 -3.35
N ALA A 327 18.06 0.86 -3.17
CA ALA A 327 18.49 1.30 -1.85
C ALA A 327 18.50 2.82 -1.76
N PHE A 328 18.34 3.33 -0.55
CA PHE A 328 18.36 4.76 -0.28
C PHE A 328 18.81 5.04 1.16
N THR A 329 19.44 6.20 1.37
CA THR A 329 19.51 6.82 2.69
C THR A 329 18.41 7.83 2.89
N LEU A 330 17.98 7.99 4.13
CA LEU A 330 17.00 8.95 4.56
C LEU A 330 17.51 9.69 5.80
N VAL A 331 17.51 11.02 5.76
CA VAL A 331 17.93 11.87 6.88
C VAL A 331 16.74 12.10 7.81
N ASP A 332 16.89 11.65 9.05
CA ASP A 332 15.86 11.69 10.09
C ASP A 332 16.33 12.54 11.27
N SER A 333 15.46 13.43 11.76
CA SER A 333 15.79 14.30 12.90
C SER A 333 15.94 13.55 14.24
N VAL A 334 15.38 12.34 14.36
CA VAL A 334 15.35 11.53 15.58
C VAL A 334 16.37 10.38 15.50
N LYS A 335 16.41 9.65 14.38
CA LYS A 335 17.27 8.48 14.13
C LYS A 335 18.58 8.83 13.43
N GLY A 336 18.77 10.08 13.02
CA GLY A 336 19.97 10.56 12.34
C GLY A 336 19.96 10.25 10.85
N GLU A 337 20.53 9.11 10.45
CA GLU A 337 20.51 8.68 9.05
C GLU A 337 20.18 7.19 8.99
N ILE A 338 19.25 6.83 8.11
CA ILE A 338 18.71 5.48 7.94
C ILE A 338 19.10 5.00 6.55
N TYR A 339 19.70 3.82 6.43
CA TYR A 339 19.95 3.16 5.16
C TYR A 339 18.96 2.02 4.97
N ILE A 340 18.26 2.00 3.84
CA ILE A 340 17.25 0.99 3.52
C ILE A 340 17.57 0.40 2.17
N ALA A 341 17.51 -0.93 2.05
CA ALA A 341 17.74 -1.61 0.78
C ALA A 341 16.82 -2.81 0.58
N PHE A 342 16.49 -3.06 -0.68
CA PHE A 342 15.66 -4.15 -1.16
C PHE A 342 16.43 -4.91 -2.25
N ASN A 343 16.87 -6.13 -1.96
CA ASN A 343 17.40 -7.07 -2.95
C ASN A 343 16.31 -8.05 -3.37
N MET A 344 15.68 -7.80 -4.52
CA MET A 344 14.63 -8.64 -5.12
C MET A 344 15.17 -9.56 -6.22
N SER A 345 16.49 -9.79 -6.21
CA SER A 345 17.15 -10.75 -7.07
C SER A 345 17.08 -12.15 -6.48
N HIS A 346 17.18 -13.16 -7.35
CA HIS A 346 17.39 -14.55 -6.98
C HIS A 346 18.82 -14.83 -6.49
N LEU A 347 19.75 -13.88 -6.66
CA LEU A 347 21.14 -13.96 -6.21
C LEU A 347 21.38 -13.14 -4.93
N PRO A 348 22.24 -13.62 -4.02
CA PRO A 348 22.78 -12.80 -2.94
C PRO A 348 23.86 -11.85 -3.46
N PHE A 349 24.04 -10.71 -2.78
CA PHE A 349 25.08 -9.73 -3.10
C PHE A 349 25.67 -9.14 -1.84
N THR A 350 26.91 -8.66 -1.92
CA THR A 350 27.47 -7.78 -0.90
C THR A 350 27.45 -6.37 -1.43
N ILE A 351 26.77 -5.48 -0.72
CA ILE A 351 26.65 -4.07 -1.08
C ILE A 351 27.70 -3.25 -0.36
N THR A 352 28.13 -2.15 -0.98
CA THR A 352 28.98 -1.13 -0.36
C THR A 352 28.09 0.00 0.17
N LEU A 353 28.22 0.30 1.46
CA LEU A 353 27.47 1.32 2.17
C LEU A 353 28.12 2.70 1.99
N PRO A 354 27.34 3.79 2.02
CA PRO A 354 27.89 5.13 1.95
C PRO A 354 28.75 5.44 3.18
N GLU A 355 29.99 5.86 2.94
CA GLU A 355 30.92 6.24 4.01
C GLU A 355 30.46 7.55 4.68
N ARG A 356 30.57 7.58 6.01
CA ARG A 356 30.22 8.71 6.87
C ARG A 356 31.35 8.87 7.90
N PRO A 357 32.31 9.79 7.71
CA PRO A 357 33.44 9.94 8.62
C PRO A 357 33.00 10.13 10.08
N GLY A 358 33.57 9.33 11.00
CA GLY A 358 33.22 9.32 12.43
C GLY A 358 31.94 8.55 12.78
N TYR A 359 31.34 7.85 11.81
CA TYR A 359 30.14 7.04 12.00
C TYR A 359 30.29 5.66 11.34
N ARG A 360 29.48 4.72 11.82
CA ARG A 360 29.30 3.40 11.24
C ARG A 360 27.83 3.06 11.04
N TRP A 361 27.56 2.06 10.22
CA TRP A 361 26.22 1.51 10.05
C TRP A 361 26.01 0.34 11.01
N GLU A 362 24.91 0.34 11.75
CA GLU A 362 24.47 -0.78 12.59
C GLU A 362 23.18 -1.40 12.04
N PRO A 363 23.08 -2.74 11.98
CA PRO A 363 21.87 -3.39 11.52
C PRO A 363 20.75 -3.24 12.54
N LEU A 364 19.57 -2.88 12.03
CA LEU A 364 18.31 -2.86 12.78
C LEU A 364 17.37 -3.96 12.27
N VAL A 365 17.17 -4.02 10.96
CA VAL A 365 16.27 -4.97 10.30
C VAL A 365 17.02 -5.75 9.25
N ASP A 366 16.83 -7.07 9.22
CA ASP A 366 17.33 -7.94 8.17
C ASP A 366 16.36 -9.11 7.95
N THR A 367 15.58 -9.06 6.88
CA THR A 367 14.56 -10.09 6.60
C THR A 367 15.15 -11.45 6.24
N SER A 368 16.46 -11.55 6.02
CA SER A 368 17.15 -12.84 5.83
C SER A 368 17.31 -13.63 7.12
N LYS A 369 17.20 -12.98 8.28
CA LYS A 369 17.35 -13.59 9.60
C LYS A 369 16.07 -14.23 10.09
N SER A 370 16.24 -15.22 10.96
CA SER A 370 15.11 -15.81 11.68
C SER A 370 14.77 -14.92 12.88
N ALA A 371 13.48 -14.83 13.22
CA ALA A 371 13.09 -14.17 14.46
C ALA A 371 13.79 -14.81 15.68
N PRO A 372 14.14 -14.02 16.70
CA PRO A 372 13.92 -12.57 16.83
C PRO A 372 15.00 -11.68 16.18
N TYR A 373 15.97 -12.25 15.45
CA TYR A 373 17.10 -11.50 14.89
C TYR A 373 16.80 -10.81 13.55
N ASP A 374 15.59 -10.97 13.03
CA ASP A 374 15.07 -10.20 11.88
C ASP A 374 14.80 -8.72 12.22
N PHE A 375 14.69 -8.40 13.51
CA PHE A 375 14.59 -7.05 14.04
C PHE A 375 15.32 -6.96 15.39
N LEU A 376 16.46 -6.26 15.41
CA LEU A 376 17.38 -6.14 16.55
C LEU A 376 16.98 -4.98 17.47
N THR A 377 16.06 -5.25 18.41
CA THR A 377 15.69 -4.27 19.44
C THR A 377 16.81 -4.11 20.49
N PRO A 378 16.92 -2.96 21.17
CA PRO A 378 17.98 -2.72 22.17
C PRO A 378 17.98 -3.73 23.34
N ASP A 379 16.81 -4.27 23.69
CA ASP A 379 16.60 -5.23 24.76
C ASP A 379 16.78 -6.70 24.33
N LEU A 380 17.10 -6.95 23.06
CA LEU A 380 17.23 -8.31 22.54
C LEU A 380 18.48 -9.02 23.09
N LEU A 381 18.26 -10.17 23.73
CA LEU A 381 19.34 -11.02 24.21
C LEU A 381 20.22 -11.50 23.04
N GLY A 382 21.54 -11.29 23.16
CA GLY A 382 22.49 -11.66 22.11
C GLY A 382 22.55 -10.67 20.93
N ARG A 383 21.94 -9.48 21.03
CA ARG A 383 22.05 -8.40 20.03
C ARG A 383 23.50 -8.13 19.63
N ASP A 384 24.38 -7.92 20.61
CA ASP A 384 25.76 -7.54 20.33
C ASP A 384 26.52 -8.65 19.60
N ILE A 385 26.25 -9.91 19.93
CA ILE A 385 26.82 -11.06 19.22
C ILE A 385 26.30 -11.10 17.78
N ALA A 386 25.01 -10.86 17.55
CA ALA A 386 24.43 -10.80 16.22
C ALA A 386 25.04 -9.68 15.36
N ILE A 387 25.31 -8.52 15.94
CA ILE A 387 26.01 -7.41 15.26
C ILE A 387 27.47 -7.77 14.99
N GLN A 388 28.15 -8.37 15.97
CA GLN A 388 29.56 -8.74 15.87
C GLN A 388 29.83 -9.78 14.77
N GLN A 389 28.85 -10.64 14.44
CA GLN A 389 28.93 -11.54 13.29
C GLN A 389 29.15 -10.79 11.96
N TYR A 390 28.72 -9.53 11.89
CA TYR A 390 28.86 -8.66 10.72
C TYR A 390 29.97 -7.63 10.84
N ALA A 391 30.70 -7.58 11.95
CA ALA A 391 31.72 -6.55 12.20
C ALA A 391 32.70 -6.42 11.03
N HIS A 392 33.27 -7.53 10.56
CA HIS A 392 34.20 -7.53 9.43
C HIS A 392 33.63 -6.92 8.12
N PHE A 393 32.33 -7.06 7.86
CA PHE A 393 31.69 -6.40 6.71
C PHE A 393 31.44 -4.93 7.01
N LEU A 394 30.90 -4.61 8.18
CA LEU A 394 30.56 -3.24 8.57
C LEU A 394 31.81 -2.35 8.69
N ASP A 395 32.91 -2.89 9.21
CA ASP A 395 34.22 -2.23 9.30
C ASP A 395 34.79 -1.92 7.89
N ALA A 396 34.40 -2.69 6.87
CA ALA A 396 34.72 -2.44 5.48
C ALA A 396 33.66 -1.59 4.75
N ASN A 397 32.68 -1.01 5.47
CA ASN A 397 31.49 -0.36 4.91
C ASN A 397 30.76 -1.24 3.89
N MET A 398 30.59 -2.51 4.21
CA MET A 398 29.90 -3.49 3.38
C MET A 398 28.77 -4.18 4.15
N TYR A 399 27.78 -4.70 3.44
CA TYR A 399 26.74 -5.54 4.04
C TYR A 399 26.32 -6.68 3.08
N PRO A 400 26.36 -7.96 3.51
CA PRO A 400 25.90 -9.06 2.69
C PRO A 400 24.37 -9.20 2.78
N MET A 401 23.71 -9.18 1.63
CA MET A 401 22.26 -9.37 1.50
C MET A 401 21.96 -10.71 0.83
N LEU A 402 21.02 -11.47 1.42
CA LEU A 402 20.50 -12.69 0.81
C LEU A 402 19.61 -12.37 -0.41
N SER A 403 19.36 -13.34 -1.27
CA SER A 403 18.31 -13.24 -2.29
C SER A 403 16.94 -13.02 -1.66
N TYR A 404 16.14 -12.15 -2.29
CA TYR A 404 14.81 -11.74 -1.81
C TYR A 404 14.83 -11.32 -0.34
N SER A 405 15.66 -10.32 -0.02
CA SER A 405 15.80 -9.78 1.33
C SER A 405 15.82 -8.26 1.35
N SER A 406 15.46 -7.70 2.49
CA SER A 406 15.43 -6.25 2.72
C SER A 406 16.07 -5.95 4.08
N ILE A 407 16.72 -4.80 4.17
CA ILE A 407 17.43 -4.37 5.38
C ILE A 407 17.10 -2.93 5.76
N ILE A 408 17.25 -2.63 7.05
CA ILE A 408 17.34 -1.27 7.59
C ILE A 408 18.58 -1.21 8.47
N LEU A 409 19.46 -0.26 8.18
CA LEU A 409 20.64 0.05 8.99
C LEU A 409 20.49 1.47 9.55
N LEU A 410 20.99 1.69 10.76
CA LEU A 410 21.03 3.00 11.40
C LEU A 410 22.46 3.50 11.48
N ARG A 411 22.65 4.80 11.26
CA ARG A 411 23.95 5.43 11.45
C ARG A 411 24.20 5.67 12.94
N THR A 412 25.30 5.16 13.47
CA THR A 412 25.72 5.33 14.86
C THR A 412 27.12 5.95 14.93
N PRO A 413 27.44 6.77 15.95
CA PRO A 413 28.81 7.25 16.14
C PRO A 413 29.80 6.09 16.24
N ASP A 414 30.94 6.21 15.58
CA ASP A 414 32.03 5.25 15.74
C ASP A 414 32.85 5.63 16.98
N VAL A 415 32.73 4.83 18.03
CA VAL A 415 33.42 5.05 19.31
C VAL A 415 34.92 4.71 19.21
N ASN A 416 35.35 4.07 18.12
CA ASN A 416 36.74 3.67 17.88
C ASN A 416 37.44 4.51 16.81
N ALA A 417 36.78 5.50 16.20
CA ALA A 417 37.30 6.34 15.11
C ALA A 417 38.18 7.50 15.57
#